data_AF-A0A9D8FWI3-F1
#
_entry.id   AF-A0A9D8FWI3-F1
#
_cell.length_a   1.000
_cell.length_b   1.000
_cell.length_c   1.000
_cell.angle_alpha   90.00
_cell.angle_beta   90.00
_cell.angle_gamma   90.00
#
_symmetry.space_group_name_H-M   'P 1'
#
loop_
_entity.id
_entity.type
_entity.pdbx_description
1 polymer ?
#
loop_
_entity_poly.entity_id
_entity_poly.type
_entity_poly.pdbx_seq_one_letter_code
_entity_poly.pdbx_strand_id
1 'polypeptide(L)'
;MVGCTIQPSRRNGDEATPEPSSIVQPAAPSPAAFADYAFEMQRLALAKGDQAFGAIIVKANRVVGLGPSRVIVHHDATAHAEMEALRDAARRLGVADLSGCVMYSTSRPCRMCEAASYWARLDRMYFGAAATDAGPPQYSC
;
A
#
# COMPACT_ATOMS: atom_id res chain seq x y z
N MET A 1 34.62 -9.67 22.20
CA MET A 1 33.15 -9.52 22.33
C MET A 1 32.89 -8.29 23.17
N VAL A 2 32.64 -7.14 22.54
CA VAL A 2 32.16 -5.95 23.26
C VAL A 2 30.65 -5.99 23.15
N GLY A 3 29.98 -6.29 24.27
CA GLY A 3 28.52 -6.30 24.33
C GLY A 3 28.01 -4.89 24.11
N CYS A 4 27.41 -4.66 22.93
CA CYS A 4 26.65 -3.45 22.66
C CYS A 4 25.33 -3.57 23.42
N THR A 5 25.29 -3.03 24.64
CA THR A 5 24.05 -2.94 25.43
C THR A 5 23.21 -1.82 24.84
N ILE A 6 22.46 -2.12 23.77
CA ILE A 6 21.48 -1.20 23.21
C ILE A 6 20.41 -0.98 24.28
N GLN A 7 20.42 0.18 24.92
CA GLN A 7 19.35 0.58 25.83
C GLN A 7 18.04 0.67 25.02
N PRO A 8 16.90 0.19 25.54
CA PRO A 8 15.63 0.34 24.85
C PRO A 8 15.31 1.83 24.78
N SER A 9 15.27 2.37 23.56
CA SER A 9 14.73 3.70 23.33
C SER A 9 13.29 3.69 23.85
N ARG A 10 12.97 4.71 24.67
CA ARG A 10 11.62 4.92 25.18
C ARG A 10 10.70 4.95 23.97
N ARG A 11 9.73 4.03 23.89
CA ARG A 11 8.60 4.15 22.98
C ARG A 11 7.84 5.41 23.40
N ASN A 12 8.16 6.53 22.77
CA ASN A 12 7.18 7.60 22.67
C ASN A 12 5.95 6.97 22.02
N GLY A 13 4.80 7.16 22.68
CA GLY A 13 3.54 6.70 22.14
C GLY A 13 3.35 7.36 20.78
N ASP A 14 3.44 6.57 19.71
CA ASP A 14 2.92 6.99 18.43
C ASP A 14 1.40 6.92 18.56
N GLU A 15 0.83 8.10 18.76
CA GLU A 15 -0.57 8.40 18.54
C GLU A 15 -0.98 7.71 17.24
N ALA A 16 -1.71 6.61 17.37
CA ALA A 16 -2.39 6.00 16.25
C ALA A 16 -3.30 7.08 15.68
N THR A 17 -2.87 7.71 14.59
CA THR A 17 -3.69 8.63 13.82
C THR A 17 -5.02 7.92 13.59
N PRO A 18 -6.17 8.50 13.98
CA PRO A 18 -7.45 7.83 13.84
C PRO A 18 -7.69 7.64 12.36
N GLU A 19 -7.52 6.39 11.90
CA GLU A 19 -7.76 6.03 10.51
C GLU A 19 -9.22 6.28 10.19
N PRO A 20 -9.54 6.94 9.06
CA PRO A 20 -10.91 7.23 8.71
C PRO A 20 -11.71 5.93 8.69
N SER A 21 -12.76 5.90 9.52
CA SER A 21 -13.60 4.73 9.82
C SER A 21 -14.38 4.21 8.61
N SER A 22 -14.29 4.85 7.45
CA SER A 22 -14.86 4.37 6.20
C SER A 22 -14.10 4.91 4.99
N ILE A 23 -13.59 4.02 4.13
CA ILE A 23 -13.06 4.37 2.82
C ILE A 23 -14.24 4.71 1.89
N VAL A 24 -14.24 5.91 1.31
CA VAL A 24 -15.22 6.30 0.29
C VAL A 24 -15.02 5.42 -0.93
N GLN A 25 -16.04 4.69 -1.35
CA GLN A 25 -15.93 3.78 -2.49
C GLN A 25 -16.16 4.52 -3.81
N PRO A 26 -15.55 4.10 -4.93
CA PRO A 26 -15.91 4.62 -6.25
C PRO A 26 -17.38 4.33 -6.54
N ALA A 27 -18.09 5.28 -7.18
CA ALA A 27 -19.51 5.15 -7.47
C ALA A 27 -19.85 3.96 -8.38
N ALA A 28 -18.95 3.68 -9.34
CA ALA A 28 -19.03 2.51 -10.22
C ALA A 28 -17.70 1.75 -10.16
N PRO A 29 -17.65 0.54 -9.56
CA PRO A 29 -16.42 -0.22 -9.47
C PRO A 29 -16.00 -0.71 -10.87
N SER A 30 -14.85 -0.25 -11.33
CA SER A 30 -14.23 -0.64 -12.59
C SER A 30 -12.71 -0.53 -12.48
N PRO A 31 -11.93 -1.24 -13.31
CA PRO A 31 -10.47 -1.10 -13.31
C PRO A 31 -10.01 0.35 -13.49
N ALA A 32 -10.67 1.12 -14.35
CA ALA A 32 -10.39 2.55 -14.54
C ALA A 32 -10.66 3.35 -13.27
N ALA A 33 -11.82 3.16 -12.63
CA ALA A 33 -12.15 3.84 -11.39
C ALA A 33 -11.18 3.50 -10.24
N PHE A 34 -10.69 2.26 -10.18
CA PHE A 34 -9.69 1.85 -9.19
C PHE A 34 -8.31 2.46 -9.50
N ALA A 35 -7.91 2.52 -10.77
CA ALA A 35 -6.69 3.22 -11.17
C ALA A 35 -6.76 4.72 -10.82
N ASP A 36 -7.88 5.38 -11.11
CA ASP A 36 -8.10 6.79 -10.74
C ASP A 36 -8.00 7.03 -9.23
N TYR A 37 -8.48 6.06 -8.44
CA TYR A 37 -8.35 6.09 -6.97
C TYR A 37 -6.90 5.93 -6.52
N ALA A 38 -6.09 5.11 -7.19
CA ALA A 38 -4.64 5.06 -6.94
C ALA A 38 -3.96 6.41 -7.25
N PHE A 39 -4.38 7.10 -8.33
CA PHE A 39 -3.92 8.47 -8.62
C PHE A 39 -4.38 9.50 -7.59
N GLU A 40 -5.52 9.29 -6.92
CA GLU A 40 -5.89 10.10 -5.75
C GLU A 40 -4.89 9.91 -4.61
N MET A 41 -4.44 8.68 -4.35
CA MET A 41 -3.40 8.43 -3.33
C MET A 41 -2.09 9.12 -3.68
N GLN A 42 -1.70 9.13 -4.97
CA GLN A 42 -0.55 9.90 -5.43
C GLN A 42 -0.72 11.40 -5.18
N ARG A 43 -1.90 11.97 -5.47
CA ARG A 43 -2.20 13.38 -5.18
C ARG A 43 -2.10 13.69 -3.68
N LEU A 44 -2.59 12.79 -2.83
CA LEU A 44 -2.46 12.92 -1.37
C LEU A 44 -1.00 12.85 -0.91
N ALA A 45 -0.18 11.98 -1.50
CA ALA A 45 1.25 11.89 -1.19
C ALA A 45 1.97 13.22 -1.52
N LEU A 46 1.74 13.75 -2.72
CA LEU A 46 2.27 15.04 -3.15
C LEU A 46 1.83 16.20 -2.26
N ALA A 47 0.54 16.25 -1.91
CA ALA A 47 0.00 17.28 -1.02
C ALA A 47 0.64 17.26 0.38
N LYS A 48 1.16 16.10 0.79
CA LYS A 48 1.88 15.91 2.06
C LYS A 48 3.40 16.11 1.95
N GLY A 49 3.92 16.42 0.76
CA GLY A 49 5.35 16.60 0.52
C GLY A 49 6.13 15.29 0.32
N ASP A 50 5.46 14.21 -0.07
CA ASP A 50 6.09 12.93 -0.38
C ASP A 50 6.26 12.71 -1.90
N GLN A 51 6.75 11.53 -2.28
CA GLN A 51 6.95 11.12 -3.66
C GLN A 51 5.63 10.91 -4.40
N ALA A 52 5.66 11.05 -5.72
CA ALA A 52 4.49 11.00 -6.61
C ALA A 52 3.99 9.56 -6.87
N PHE A 53 3.76 8.76 -5.83
CA PHE A 53 3.28 7.38 -5.95
C PHE A 53 2.05 7.13 -5.09
N GLY A 54 1.14 6.30 -5.61
CA GLY A 54 -0.10 5.92 -4.94
C GLY A 54 -0.51 4.51 -5.30
N ALA A 55 -1.10 3.79 -4.35
CA ALA A 55 -1.63 2.46 -4.55
C ALA A 55 -2.86 2.22 -3.68
N ILE A 56 -3.69 1.26 -4.09
CA ILE A 56 -4.84 0.78 -3.33
C ILE A 56 -4.95 -0.74 -3.40
N ILE A 57 -5.62 -1.32 -2.41
CA ILE A 57 -6.02 -2.74 -2.41
C ILE A 57 -7.54 -2.83 -2.55
N VAL A 58 -8.00 -3.72 -3.43
CA VAL A 58 -9.41 -3.96 -3.72
C VAL A 58 -9.75 -5.42 -3.38
N LYS A 59 -10.86 -5.64 -2.68
CA LYS A 59 -11.44 -6.97 -2.43
C LYS A 59 -12.93 -6.92 -2.74
N ALA A 60 -13.43 -7.86 -3.56
CA ALA A 60 -14.84 -7.93 -3.95
C ALA A 60 -15.42 -6.57 -4.41
N ASN A 61 -14.73 -5.91 -5.35
CA ASN A 61 -15.09 -4.58 -5.90
C ASN A 61 -15.12 -3.43 -4.88
N ARG A 62 -14.48 -3.60 -3.72
CA ARG A 62 -14.37 -2.55 -2.70
C ARG A 62 -12.92 -2.26 -2.39
N VAL A 63 -12.58 -0.98 -2.28
CA VAL A 63 -11.28 -0.54 -1.77
C VAL A 63 -11.23 -0.85 -0.28
N VAL A 64 -10.23 -1.65 0.10
CA VAL A 64 -9.98 -2.12 1.47
C VAL A 64 -8.65 -1.64 2.03
N GLY A 65 -7.77 -1.05 1.22
CA GLY A 65 -6.52 -0.45 1.68
C GLY A 65 -6.10 0.74 0.82
N LEU A 66 -5.50 1.74 1.46
CA LEU A 66 -5.04 2.98 0.85
C LEU A 66 -3.54 3.18 1.11
N GLY A 67 -2.79 3.52 0.07
CA GLY A 67 -1.35 3.74 0.16
C GLY A 67 -0.89 4.95 -0.65
N PRO A 68 -0.97 6.18 -0.09
CA PRO A 68 -0.10 7.25 -0.55
C PRO A 68 1.34 6.93 -0.16
N SER A 69 2.33 7.29 -0.99
CA SER A 69 3.75 7.19 -0.60
C SER A 69 4.03 7.99 0.68
N ARG A 70 4.90 7.44 1.54
CA ARG A 70 5.32 8.09 2.79
C ARG A 70 6.83 8.00 3.06
N VAL A 71 7.62 7.77 2.02
CA VAL A 71 9.08 7.59 2.12
C VAL A 71 9.77 8.79 2.76
N ILE A 72 9.41 9.99 2.33
CA ILE A 72 10.03 11.23 2.79
C ILE A 72 9.46 11.63 4.14
N VAL A 73 8.13 11.62 4.28
CA VAL A 73 7.45 12.13 5.48
C VAL A 73 7.62 11.23 6.69
N HIS A 74 7.84 9.93 6.50
CA HIS A 74 8.12 8.99 7.59
C HIS A 74 9.62 8.67 7.75
N HIS A 75 10.50 9.18 6.87
CA HIS A 75 11.91 8.78 6.81
C HIS A 75 12.10 7.25 6.74
N ASP A 76 11.19 6.56 6.04
CA ASP A 76 11.20 5.11 5.88
C ASP A 76 11.36 4.76 4.39
N ALA A 77 12.54 4.27 4.02
CA ALA A 77 12.85 3.85 2.65
C ALA A 77 11.92 2.73 2.13
N THR A 78 11.19 2.04 3.01
CA THR A 78 10.24 0.98 2.66
C THR A 78 8.79 1.45 2.55
N ALA A 79 8.47 2.70 2.94
CA ALA A 79 7.12 3.25 2.94
C ALA A 79 6.62 3.67 1.54
N HIS A 80 6.87 2.80 0.56
CA HIS A 80 6.33 2.90 -0.79
C HIS A 80 4.80 2.77 -0.74
N ALA A 81 4.14 3.38 -1.72
CA ALA A 81 2.69 3.36 -1.86
C ALA A 81 2.10 1.94 -1.76
N GLU A 82 2.70 0.94 -2.43
CA GLU A 82 2.23 -0.44 -2.39
C GLU A 82 2.34 -1.07 -1.00
N MET A 83 3.43 -0.76 -0.28
CA MET A 83 3.66 -1.26 1.08
C MET A 83 2.64 -0.67 2.04
N GLU A 84 2.38 0.64 1.93
CA GLU A 84 1.37 1.31 2.74
C GLU A 84 -0.04 0.76 2.45
N ALA A 85 -0.38 0.51 1.18
CA ALA A 85 -1.67 -0.07 0.80
C ALA A 85 -1.87 -1.49 1.36
N LEU A 86 -0.83 -2.33 1.30
CA LEU A 86 -0.82 -3.68 1.89
C LEU A 86 -1.02 -3.63 3.41
N ARG A 87 -0.24 -2.79 4.11
CA ARG A 87 -0.31 -2.61 5.57
C ARG A 87 -1.70 -2.12 5.99
N ASP A 88 -2.26 -1.14 5.28
CA ASP A 88 -3.58 -0.59 5.57
C ASP A 88 -4.69 -1.64 5.34
N ALA A 89 -4.64 -2.38 4.22
CA ALA A 89 -5.59 -3.45 3.95
C ALA A 89 -5.57 -4.55 5.01
N ALA A 90 -4.37 -5.02 5.37
CA ALA A 90 -4.17 -6.05 6.38
C ALA A 90 -4.75 -5.63 7.74
N ARG A 91 -4.47 -4.39 8.17
CA ARG A 91 -5.00 -3.82 9.41
C ARG A 91 -6.53 -3.70 9.38
N ARG A 92 -7.11 -3.20 8.29
CA ARG A 92 -8.57 -3.02 8.15
C ARG A 92 -9.33 -4.34 8.10
N LEU A 93 -8.74 -5.37 7.49
CA LEU A 93 -9.33 -6.71 7.41
C LEU A 93 -9.01 -7.60 8.62
N GLY A 94 -8.03 -7.22 9.45
CA GLY A 94 -7.58 -8.02 10.59
C GLY A 94 -6.85 -9.30 10.19
N VAL A 95 -6.24 -9.33 9.00
CA VAL A 95 -5.57 -10.52 8.44
C VAL A 95 -4.26 -10.14 7.76
N ALA A 96 -3.28 -11.04 7.76
CA ALA A 96 -2.05 -10.89 6.97
C ALA A 96 -2.19 -11.48 5.55
N ASP A 97 -3.09 -12.44 5.38
CA ASP A 97 -3.41 -13.08 4.11
C ASP A 97 -4.44 -12.24 3.34
N LEU A 98 -4.02 -11.67 2.23
CA LEU A 98 -4.82 -10.84 1.34
C LEU A 98 -5.26 -11.61 0.07
N SER A 99 -5.36 -12.94 0.14
CA SER A 99 -5.96 -13.76 -0.92
C SER A 99 -7.35 -13.24 -1.30
N GLY A 100 -7.67 -13.24 -2.60
CA GLY A 100 -8.88 -12.63 -3.14
C GLY A 100 -8.81 -11.10 -3.27
N CYS A 101 -7.67 -10.48 -2.96
CA CYS A 101 -7.46 -9.05 -3.15
C CYS A 101 -6.58 -8.78 -4.38
N VAL A 102 -6.76 -7.59 -4.94
CA VAL A 102 -6.06 -7.08 -6.12
C VAL A 102 -5.48 -5.71 -5.80
N MET A 103 -4.26 -5.45 -6.26
CA MET A 103 -3.61 -4.14 -6.11
C MET A 103 -3.75 -3.30 -7.39
N TYR A 104 -3.99 -1.99 -7.23
CA TYR A 104 -3.81 -0.99 -8.29
C TYR A 104 -2.76 0.02 -7.82
N SER A 105 -1.71 0.23 -8.61
CA SER A 105 -0.63 1.19 -8.32
C SER A 105 -0.46 2.21 -9.46
N THR A 106 0.01 3.41 -9.18
CA THR A 106 0.25 4.42 -10.24
C THR A 106 1.46 4.06 -11.11
N SER A 107 2.40 3.27 -10.59
CA SER A 107 3.57 2.74 -11.32
C SER A 107 3.68 1.23 -11.16
N ARG A 108 4.49 0.59 -12.02
CA ARG A 108 4.78 -0.84 -11.86
C ARG A 108 5.47 -1.06 -10.49
N PRO A 109 4.97 -1.98 -9.64
CA PRO A 109 5.58 -2.27 -8.35
C PRO A 109 7.05 -2.66 -8.48
N CYS A 110 7.90 -2.16 -7.59
CA CYS A 110 9.31 -2.56 -7.53
C CYS A 110 9.46 -3.97 -6.95
N ARG A 111 10.66 -4.56 -7.02
CA ARG A 111 10.92 -5.93 -6.56
C ARG A 111 10.60 -6.15 -5.08
N MET A 112 10.81 -5.15 -4.23
CA MET A 112 10.43 -5.21 -2.82
C MET A 112 8.91 -5.32 -2.66
N CYS A 113 8.15 -4.42 -3.30
CA CYS A 113 6.70 -4.40 -3.24
C CYS A 113 6.08 -5.65 -3.86
N GLU A 114 6.68 -6.17 -4.93
CA GLU A 114 6.26 -7.41 -5.59
C GLU A 114 6.46 -8.63 -4.68
N ALA A 115 7.62 -8.75 -4.03
CA ALA A 115 7.88 -9.81 -3.05
C ALA A 115 6.94 -9.71 -1.84
N ALA A 116 6.70 -8.50 -1.31
CA ALA A 116 5.76 -8.28 -0.22
C ALA A 116 4.33 -8.67 -0.61
N SER A 117 3.91 -8.31 -1.82
CA SER A 117 2.60 -8.69 -2.37
C SER A 117 2.47 -10.21 -2.53
N TYR A 118 3.54 -10.90 -2.91
CA TYR A 118 3.59 -12.36 -2.96
C TYR A 118 3.42 -12.98 -1.57
N TRP A 119 4.14 -12.49 -0.55
CA TRP A 119 4.00 -12.98 0.83
C TRP A 119 2.63 -12.67 1.44
N ALA A 120 2.01 -11.55 1.03
CA ALA A 120 0.63 -11.21 1.39
C ALA A 120 -0.42 -12.00 0.59
N ARG A 121 0.00 -12.85 -0.36
CA ARG A 121 -0.88 -13.69 -1.20
C ARG A 121 -1.88 -12.90 -2.04
N LEU A 122 -1.49 -11.73 -2.53
CA LEU A 122 -2.31 -11.00 -3.50
C LEU A 122 -2.53 -11.81 -4.78
N ASP A 123 -3.74 -11.76 -5.33
CA ASP A 123 -4.09 -12.53 -6.52
C ASP A 123 -3.53 -11.91 -7.80
N ARG A 124 -3.52 -10.56 -7.86
CA ARG A 124 -3.14 -9.80 -9.06
C ARG A 124 -2.77 -8.36 -8.75
N MET A 125 -1.95 -7.78 -9.61
CA MET A 125 -1.57 -6.36 -9.56
C MET A 125 -1.81 -5.69 -10.91
N TYR A 126 -2.23 -4.43 -10.87
CA TYR A 126 -2.42 -3.54 -12.01
C TYR A 126 -1.66 -2.24 -11.80
N PHE A 127 -1.23 -1.60 -12.89
CA PHE A 127 -0.51 -0.34 -12.79
C PHE A 127 -0.82 0.68 -13.89
N GLY A 128 -0.63 1.95 -13.55
CA GLY A 128 -0.80 3.08 -14.46
C GLY A 128 -2.26 3.40 -14.78
N ALA A 129 -2.48 4.50 -15.51
CA ALA A 129 -3.83 5.01 -15.81
C ALA A 129 -4.68 4.04 -16.63
N ALA A 130 -4.04 3.21 -17.46
CA ALA A 130 -4.72 2.19 -18.25
C ALA A 130 -5.04 0.91 -17.47
N ALA A 131 -4.70 0.84 -16.17
CA ALA A 131 -4.76 -0.38 -15.36
C ALA A 131 -4.10 -1.57 -16.09
N THR A 132 -2.86 -1.38 -16.53
CA THR A 132 -2.08 -2.42 -17.21
C THR A 132 -1.87 -3.60 -16.27
N ASP A 133 -2.20 -4.81 -16.72
CA ASP A 133 -2.05 -6.03 -15.94
C ASP A 133 -0.58 -6.38 -15.73
N ALA A 134 -0.11 -6.43 -14.49
CA ALA A 134 1.22 -6.91 -14.12
C ALA A 134 1.25 -8.42 -13.85
N GLY A 135 0.08 -9.08 -13.80
CA GLY A 135 -0.06 -10.47 -13.41
C GLY A 135 -0.09 -10.67 -11.89
N PRO A 136 -0.01 -11.94 -11.44
CA PRO A 136 0.19 -12.25 -10.02
C PRO A 136 1.58 -11.77 -9.56
N PRO A 137 1.75 -11.41 -8.29
CA PRO A 137 3.05 -11.05 -7.73
C PRO A 137 4.03 -12.22 -7.85
N GLN A 138 5.28 -11.90 -8.17
CA GLN A 138 6.34 -12.89 -8.38
C GLN A 138 7.42 -12.76 -7.30
N TYR A 139 7.85 -13.89 -6.76
CA TYR A 139 9.03 -13.97 -5.91
C TYR A 139 9.97 -15.02 -6.51
N SER A 140 11.02 -14.56 -7.20
CA SER A 140 12.11 -15.42 -7.65
C SER A 140 13.30 -15.22 -6.70
N CYS A 141 13.60 -16.24 -5.92
CA CYS A 141 14.85 -16.38 -5.17
C CYS A 141 16.01 -16.73 -6.09
#